data_AF-A0A7S1C4R5-F1
#
_entry.id   AF-A0A7S1C4R5-F1
#
_cell.length_a   1.000
_cell.length_b   1.000
_cell.length_c   1.000
_cell.angle_alpha   90.00
_cell.angle_beta   90.00
_cell.angle_gamma   90.00
#
_symmetry.space_group_name_H-M   'P 1'
#
loop_
_entity.id
_entity.type
_entity.pdbx_description
1 polymer ?
#
loop_
_entity_poly.entity_id
_entity_poly.type
_entity_poly.pdbx_seq_one_letter_code
_entity_poly.pdbx_strand_id
1 'polypeptide(L)'
;RFFGPPAGISASAAALRSCPPVSFAGKTATTMSDNGQARLYLRAASGYWAGFGLINIFYPAFHQLFQTDEAVALNNGFSDHAWLHGGLDILGLVAMWWALSNEKSISANMLRAAGTAALLPAAAIGYSVVATPYWKLLFLPAGIGCAAFGAWGFMLAGKVKGKSG
;
A
#
# COMPACT_ATOMS: atom_id res chain seq x y z
N ARG A 1 -50.96 -5.19 44.82
CA ARG A 1 -51.07 -4.22 43.71
C ARG A 1 -49.77 -4.30 42.93
N PHE A 2 -49.89 -4.68 41.65
CA PHE A 2 -48.82 -4.83 40.68
C PHE A 2 -48.02 -3.55 40.50
N PHE A 3 -46.71 -3.66 40.34
CA PHE A 3 -45.95 -2.93 39.32
C PHE A 3 -44.69 -3.76 39.00
N GLY A 4 -44.74 -4.45 37.85
CA GLY A 4 -43.58 -5.10 37.26
C GLY A 4 -42.60 -4.08 36.65
N PRO A 5 -41.43 -4.55 36.18
CA PRO A 5 -40.50 -3.70 35.45
C PRO A 5 -41.18 -3.10 34.20
N PRO A 6 -40.81 -1.87 33.79
CA PRO A 6 -41.39 -1.21 32.63
C PRO A 6 -41.25 -2.08 31.38
N ALA A 7 -42.38 -2.29 30.70
CA ALA A 7 -42.45 -2.97 29.42
C ALA A 7 -41.62 -2.19 28.39
N GLY A 8 -40.44 -2.71 28.05
CA GLY A 8 -39.59 -2.06 27.04
C GLY A 8 -38.15 -2.56 26.96
N ILE A 9 -37.62 -3.25 27.97
CA ILE A 9 -36.18 -3.62 27.99
C ILE A 9 -35.93 -5.11 27.75
N SER A 10 -36.98 -5.93 27.60
CA SER A 10 -36.84 -7.39 27.49
C SER A 10 -36.87 -7.97 26.06
N ALA A 11 -37.17 -7.17 25.03
CA ALA A 11 -37.26 -7.69 23.65
C ALA A 11 -35.90 -7.73 22.92
N SER A 12 -34.97 -6.83 23.26
CA SER A 12 -33.68 -6.72 22.56
C SER A 12 -32.64 -7.75 23.03
N ALA A 13 -32.76 -8.27 24.26
CA ALA A 13 -31.84 -9.28 24.79
C ALA A 13 -32.21 -10.72 24.38
N ALA A 14 -33.50 -10.98 24.13
CA ALA A 14 -33.98 -12.28 23.67
C ALA A 14 -33.76 -12.49 22.16
N ALA A 15 -33.83 -11.42 21.36
CA ALA A 15 -33.56 -11.47 19.92
C ALA A 15 -32.08 -11.70 19.55
N LEU A 16 -31.15 -11.44 20.48
CA LEU A 16 -29.72 -11.72 20.28
C LEU A 16 -29.33 -13.19 20.55
N ARG A 17 -30.22 -13.99 21.13
CA ARG A 17 -29.98 -15.41 21.43
C ARG A 17 -30.63 -16.39 20.45
N SER A 18 -31.47 -15.91 19.53
CA SER A 18 -32.16 -16.74 18.54
C SER A 18 -31.57 -16.68 17.13
N CYS A 19 -30.45 -15.98 16.92
CA CYS A 19 -29.69 -16.16 15.69
C CYS A 19 -29.12 -17.58 15.69
N PRO A 20 -29.54 -18.47 14.78
CA PRO A 20 -28.82 -19.73 14.61
C PRO A 20 -27.36 -19.38 14.30
N PRO A 21 -26.38 -20.15 14.78
CA PRO A 21 -25.02 -19.98 14.30
C PRO A 21 -25.10 -20.12 12.79
N VAL A 22 -24.74 -19.06 12.06
CA VAL A 22 -24.55 -19.16 10.62
C VAL A 22 -23.40 -20.12 10.43
N SER A 23 -23.73 -21.40 10.28
CA SER A 23 -22.82 -22.43 9.87
C SER A 23 -22.42 -22.09 8.45
N PHE A 24 -21.25 -21.46 8.31
CA PHE A 24 -20.55 -21.40 7.03
C PHE A 24 -19.91 -22.76 6.76
N ALA A 25 -20.74 -23.81 6.71
CA ALA A 25 -20.45 -25.02 5.98
C ALA A 25 -20.55 -24.69 4.48
N GLY A 26 -19.50 -24.06 3.96
CA GLY A 26 -19.51 -23.49 2.61
C GLY A 26 -18.11 -23.14 2.12
N LYS A 27 -17.25 -24.16 2.02
CA LYS A 27 -15.98 -24.19 1.27
C LYS A 27 -14.99 -23.06 1.59
N THR A 28 -14.24 -23.28 2.66
CA THR A 28 -12.83 -22.86 2.78
C THR A 28 -12.02 -23.37 1.59
N ALA A 29 -11.80 -22.53 0.58
CA ALA A 29 -10.65 -22.61 -0.31
C ALA A 29 -10.57 -21.37 -1.23
N THR A 30 -10.33 -20.18 -0.68
CA THR A 30 -9.20 -19.43 -1.25
C THR A 30 -7.99 -20.31 -0.95
N THR A 31 -7.49 -21.01 -1.96
CA THR A 31 -6.38 -21.94 -1.81
C THR A 31 -5.27 -21.24 -1.02
N MET A 32 -4.63 -21.93 -0.07
CA MET A 32 -3.48 -21.37 0.67
C MET A 32 -2.42 -20.78 -0.27
N SER A 33 -2.37 -21.25 -1.52
CA SER A 33 -1.56 -20.71 -2.63
C SER A 33 -1.82 -19.23 -2.96
N ASP A 34 -3.09 -18.79 -3.04
CA ASP A 34 -3.45 -17.42 -3.47
C ASP A 34 -3.10 -16.37 -2.40
N ASN A 35 -3.31 -16.68 -1.12
CA ASN A 35 -2.90 -15.81 -0.01
C ASN A 35 -1.37 -15.76 0.13
N GLY A 36 -0.66 -16.87 -0.16
CA GLY A 36 0.81 -16.89 -0.16
C GLY A 36 1.39 -15.91 -1.18
N GLN A 37 0.85 -15.89 -2.40
CA GLN A 37 1.27 -14.95 -3.45
C GLN A 37 0.92 -13.49 -3.13
N ALA A 38 -0.27 -13.23 -2.58
CA ALA A 38 -0.65 -11.90 -2.13
C ALA A 38 0.27 -11.35 -1.02
N ARG A 39 0.65 -12.20 -0.06
CA ARG A 39 1.62 -11.82 0.98
C ARG A 39 3.01 -11.57 0.40
N LEU A 40 3.47 -12.44 -0.49
CA LEU A 40 4.76 -12.28 -1.15
C LEU A 40 4.81 -10.96 -1.92
N TYR A 41 3.75 -10.64 -2.66
CA TYR A 41 3.60 -9.36 -3.35
C TYR A 41 3.72 -8.17 -2.39
N LEU A 42 2.96 -8.15 -1.29
CA LEU A 42 3.01 -7.04 -0.33
C LEU A 42 4.39 -6.90 0.33
N ARG A 43 5.06 -8.01 0.65
CA ARG A 43 6.42 -7.99 1.21
C ARG A 43 7.46 -7.51 0.20
N ALA A 44 7.39 -8.01 -1.04
CA ALA A 44 8.29 -7.61 -2.11
C ALA A 44 8.11 -6.13 -2.45
N ALA A 45 6.86 -5.65 -2.53
CA ALA A 45 6.56 -4.24 -2.70
C ALA A 45 7.12 -3.42 -1.54
N SER A 46 6.87 -3.85 -0.29
CA SER A 46 7.42 -3.17 0.90
C SER A 46 8.95 -3.07 0.83
N GLY A 47 9.65 -4.15 0.49
CA GLY A 47 11.12 -4.14 0.40
C GLY A 47 11.65 -3.23 -0.70
N TYR A 48 11.06 -3.31 -1.90
CA TYR A 48 11.43 -2.46 -3.03
C TYR A 48 11.25 -0.98 -2.70
N TRP A 49 10.08 -0.62 -2.16
CA TRP A 49 9.73 0.76 -1.83
C TRP A 49 10.48 1.28 -0.59
N ALA A 50 10.89 0.41 0.34
CA ALA A 50 11.73 0.81 1.46
C ALA A 50 13.08 1.37 0.97
N GLY A 51 13.72 0.68 0.03
CA GLY A 51 14.95 1.16 -0.59
C GLY A 51 14.75 2.52 -1.27
N PHE A 52 13.66 2.68 -2.02
CA PHE A 52 13.36 3.93 -2.71
C PHE A 52 13.05 5.09 -1.75
N GLY A 53 12.28 4.85 -0.68
CA GLY A 53 11.99 5.84 0.35
C GLY A 53 13.26 6.29 1.08
N LEU A 54 14.16 5.37 1.43
CA LEU A 54 15.45 5.71 2.03
C LEU A 54 16.33 6.52 1.07
N ILE A 55 16.40 6.14 -0.21
CA ILE A 55 17.13 6.92 -1.22
C ILE A 55 16.59 8.35 -1.27
N ASN A 56 15.26 8.55 -1.28
CA ASN A 56 14.68 9.89 -1.29
C ASN A 56 15.03 10.71 -0.05
N ILE A 57 14.99 10.11 1.15
CA ILE A 57 15.37 10.81 2.40
C ILE A 57 16.82 11.30 2.32
N PHE A 58 17.73 10.46 1.84
CA PHE A 58 19.16 10.78 1.79
C PHE A 58 19.60 11.41 0.47
N TYR A 59 18.69 11.61 -0.49
CA TYR A 59 19.03 12.12 -1.81
C TYR A 59 19.77 13.45 -1.75
N PRO A 60 19.34 14.45 -0.96
CA PRO A 60 20.09 15.71 -0.84
C PRO A 60 21.51 15.51 -0.35
N ALA A 61 21.71 14.66 0.66
CA ALA A 61 23.04 14.36 1.20
C ALA A 61 23.94 13.65 0.16
N PHE A 62 23.40 12.69 -0.60
CA PHE A 62 24.14 12.07 -1.70
C PHE A 62 24.46 13.05 -2.81
N HIS A 63 23.50 13.90 -3.17
CA HIS A 63 23.67 14.87 -4.24
C HIS A 63 24.74 15.91 -3.91
N GLN A 64 24.80 16.35 -2.65
CA GLN A 64 25.83 17.27 -2.15
C GLN A 64 27.26 16.71 -2.30
N LEU A 65 27.46 15.38 -2.22
CA LEU A 65 28.79 14.77 -2.40
C LEU A 65 29.33 14.88 -3.84
N PHE A 66 28.46 15.17 -4.81
CA PHE A 66 28.83 15.25 -6.23
C PHE A 66 28.63 16.66 -6.82
N GLN A 67 28.22 17.63 -6.00
CA GLN A 67 28.04 19.02 -6.40
C GLN A 67 29.24 19.89 -6.02
N THR A 68 29.40 21.02 -6.72
CA THR A 68 30.34 22.07 -6.34
C THR A 68 29.82 22.85 -5.13
N ASP A 69 30.72 23.47 -4.36
CA ASP A 69 30.34 24.26 -3.16
C ASP A 69 29.32 25.37 -3.46
N GLU A 70 29.40 25.98 -4.65
CA GLU A 70 28.44 26.97 -5.13
C GLU A 70 27.06 26.38 -5.43
N ALA A 71 26.99 25.15 -5.94
CA ALA A 71 25.74 24.46 -6.20
C ALA A 71 25.08 23.96 -4.90
N VAL A 72 25.89 23.58 -3.90
CA VAL A 72 25.41 23.28 -2.54
C VAL A 72 24.87 24.54 -1.86
N ALA A 73 25.54 25.69 -2.03
CA ALA A 73 25.08 26.96 -1.48
C ALA A 73 23.77 27.48 -2.12
N LEU A 74 23.47 27.04 -3.34
CA LEU A 74 22.20 27.33 -4.04
C LEU A 74 21.08 26.35 -3.68
N ASN A 75 21.37 25.26 -2.97
CA ASN A 75 20.34 24.35 -2.52
C ASN A 75 19.43 25.06 -1.51
N ASN A 76 18.12 25.00 -1.73
CA ASN A 76 17.17 25.68 -0.87
C ASN A 76 16.54 24.69 0.13
N GLY A 77 16.29 25.14 1.35
CA GLY A 77 15.68 24.29 2.40
C GLY A 77 14.31 23.72 2.03
N PHE A 78 13.65 24.29 1.01
CA PHE A 78 12.42 23.74 0.44
C PHE A 78 12.67 22.41 -0.29
N SER A 79 13.71 22.32 -1.13
CA SER A 79 14.09 21.08 -1.82
C SER A 79 14.42 19.96 -0.82
N ASP A 80 15.26 20.25 0.16
CA ASP A 80 15.64 19.28 1.20
C ASP A 80 14.43 18.76 1.98
N HIS A 81 13.50 19.66 2.32
CA HIS A 81 12.27 19.28 2.99
C HIS A 81 11.34 18.43 2.10
N ALA A 82 11.21 18.76 0.81
CA ALA A 82 10.39 18.00 -0.13
C ALA A 82 10.90 16.56 -0.32
N TRP A 83 12.22 16.38 -0.41
CA TRP A 83 12.83 15.05 -0.49
C TRP A 83 12.65 14.24 0.78
N LEU A 84 12.83 14.85 1.95
CA LEU A 84 12.58 14.22 3.25
C LEU A 84 11.11 13.80 3.38
N HIS A 85 10.17 14.72 3.11
CA HIS A 85 8.74 14.45 3.20
C HIS A 85 8.33 13.33 2.25
N GLY A 86 8.72 13.42 0.97
CA GLY A 86 8.40 12.39 -0.02
C GLY A 86 8.99 11.03 0.34
N GLY A 87 10.18 10.99 0.93
CA GLY A 87 10.78 9.77 1.45
C GLY A 87 10.00 9.17 2.64
N LEU A 88 9.56 10.00 3.59
CA LEU A 88 8.74 9.57 4.72
C LEU A 88 7.36 9.06 4.29
N ASP A 89 6.73 9.69 3.30
CA ASP A 89 5.45 9.24 2.73
C ASP A 89 5.56 7.82 2.17
N ILE A 90 6.66 7.55 1.44
CA ILE A 90 6.95 6.21 0.91
C ILE A 90 7.15 5.21 2.05
N LEU A 91 7.91 5.57 3.09
CA LEU A 91 8.09 4.68 4.25
C LEU A 91 6.79 4.40 5.00
N GLY A 92 5.86 5.36 5.03
CA GLY A 92 4.50 5.15 5.55
C GLY A 92 3.75 4.08 4.76
N LEU A 93 3.80 4.12 3.42
CA LEU A 93 3.21 3.10 2.56
C LEU A 93 3.88 1.73 2.74
N VAL A 94 5.20 1.70 2.92
CA VAL A 94 5.97 0.48 3.23
C VAL A 94 5.51 -0.14 4.53
N ALA A 95 5.39 0.65 5.60
CA ALA A 95 4.92 0.16 6.89
C ALA A 95 3.49 -0.39 6.79
N MET A 96 2.62 0.29 6.04
CA MET A 96 1.26 -0.17 5.77
C MET A 96 1.25 -1.50 5.01
N TRP A 97 1.95 -1.63 3.88
CA TRP A 97 1.99 -2.88 3.11
C TRP A 97 2.62 -4.03 3.90
N TRP A 98 3.65 -3.74 4.69
CA TRP A 98 4.25 -4.71 5.58
C TRP A 98 3.24 -5.22 6.61
N ALA A 99 2.51 -4.31 7.27
CA ALA A 99 1.45 -4.67 8.20
C ALA A 99 0.37 -5.52 7.53
N LEU A 100 -0.14 -5.10 6.36
CA LEU A 100 -1.16 -5.82 5.60
C LEU A 100 -0.68 -7.20 5.13
N SER A 101 0.62 -7.42 4.96
CA SER A 101 1.18 -8.73 4.62
C SER A 101 1.03 -9.77 5.76
N ASN A 102 0.79 -9.30 6.99
CA ASN A 102 0.61 -10.16 8.17
C ASN A 102 -0.87 -10.46 8.45
N GLU A 103 -1.81 -9.79 7.78
CA GLU A 103 -3.24 -10.05 7.95
C GLU A 103 -3.64 -11.48 7.61
N LYS A 104 -4.65 -12.04 8.29
CA LYS A 104 -5.07 -13.43 8.07
C LYS A 104 -5.64 -13.65 6.65
N SER A 105 -6.32 -12.64 6.11
CA SER A 105 -6.93 -12.66 4.79
C SER A 105 -6.63 -11.37 4.03
N ILE A 106 -6.12 -11.48 2.80
CA ILE A 106 -5.89 -10.34 1.93
C ILE A 106 -7.01 -10.27 0.89
N SER A 107 -7.70 -9.13 0.80
CA SER A 107 -8.82 -8.94 -0.13
C SER A 107 -8.36 -8.44 -1.50
N ALA A 108 -9.19 -8.66 -2.53
CA ALA A 108 -8.96 -8.12 -3.87
C ALA A 108 -8.88 -6.58 -3.87
N ASN A 109 -9.67 -5.91 -3.03
CA ASN A 109 -9.65 -4.45 -2.92
C ASN A 109 -8.35 -3.93 -2.31
N MET A 110 -7.78 -4.64 -1.33
CA MET A 110 -6.45 -4.31 -0.80
C MET A 110 -5.37 -4.40 -1.88
N LEU A 111 -5.42 -5.45 -2.70
CA LEU A 111 -4.46 -5.64 -3.80
C LEU A 111 -4.63 -4.59 -4.91
N ARG A 112 -5.86 -4.19 -5.23
CA ARG A 112 -6.13 -3.07 -6.16
C ARG A 112 -5.63 -1.75 -5.61
N ALA A 113 -5.86 -1.47 -4.33
CA ALA A 113 -5.38 -0.25 -3.67
C ALA A 113 -3.85 -0.21 -3.67
N ALA A 114 -3.19 -1.32 -3.30
CA ALA A 114 -1.74 -1.44 -3.36
C ALA A 114 -1.19 -1.27 -4.79
N GLY A 115 -1.82 -1.93 -5.77
CA GLY A 115 -1.46 -1.78 -7.19
C GLY A 115 -1.63 -0.36 -7.70
N THR A 116 -2.71 0.32 -7.30
CA THR A 116 -2.96 1.73 -7.66
C THR A 116 -1.90 2.64 -7.05
N ALA A 117 -1.61 2.49 -5.77
CA ALA A 117 -0.57 3.26 -5.09
C ALA A 117 0.82 3.03 -5.72
N ALA A 118 1.11 1.82 -6.21
CA ALA A 118 2.34 1.54 -6.96
C ALA A 118 2.38 2.19 -8.36
N LEU A 119 1.24 2.43 -9.02
CA LEU A 119 1.18 3.06 -10.34
C LEU A 119 1.31 4.59 -10.31
N LEU A 120 0.90 5.26 -9.22
CA LEU A 120 0.95 6.72 -9.14
C LEU A 120 2.38 7.26 -9.37
N PRO A 121 3.43 6.67 -8.77
CA PRO A 121 4.80 7.09 -9.06
C PRO A 121 5.27 6.73 -10.46
N ALA A 122 4.76 5.64 -11.06
CA ALA A 122 5.07 5.30 -12.45
C ALA A 122 4.58 6.41 -13.41
N ALA A 123 3.39 6.97 -13.15
CA ALA A 123 2.86 8.09 -13.92
C ALA A 123 3.70 9.37 -13.73
N ALA A 124 4.08 9.68 -12.50
CA ALA A 124 4.95 10.81 -12.20
C ALA A 124 6.33 10.68 -12.87
N ILE A 125 6.93 9.49 -12.83
CA ILE A 125 8.20 9.18 -13.51
C ILE A 125 8.05 9.28 -15.03
N GLY A 126 6.96 8.75 -15.58
CA GLY A 126 6.67 8.84 -17.02
C GLY A 126 6.62 10.30 -17.50
N TYR A 127 5.93 11.17 -16.74
CA TYR A 127 5.94 12.60 -17.01
C TYR A 127 7.35 13.20 -16.93
N SER A 128 8.10 12.90 -15.86
CA SER A 128 9.46 13.40 -15.67
C SER A 128 10.42 12.97 -16.79
N VAL A 129 10.32 11.72 -17.29
CA VAL A 129 11.15 11.23 -18.41
C VAL A 129 10.88 11.99 -19.70
N VAL A 130 9.63 12.41 -19.95
CA VAL A 130 9.27 13.22 -21.11
C VAL A 130 9.68 14.68 -20.92
N ALA A 131 9.46 15.22 -19.73
CA ALA A 131 9.65 16.64 -19.42
C ALA A 131 11.12 17.02 -19.12
N THR A 132 11.98 16.09 -18.71
CA THR A 132 13.36 16.38 -18.30
C THR A 132 14.42 15.55 -19.04
N PRO A 133 15.39 16.20 -19.72
CA PRO A 133 16.38 15.48 -20.53
C PRO A 133 17.48 14.75 -19.73
N TYR A 134 17.88 15.29 -18.57
CA TYR A 134 19.15 14.92 -17.93
C TYR A 134 19.10 13.70 -16.97
N TRP A 135 17.90 13.25 -16.57
CA TRP A 135 17.76 12.21 -15.52
C TRP A 135 17.01 10.94 -15.95
N LYS A 136 16.74 10.78 -17.25
CA LYS A 136 15.89 9.70 -17.79
C LYS A 136 16.33 8.30 -17.37
N LEU A 137 17.64 8.04 -17.37
CA LEU A 137 18.19 6.73 -17.05
C LEU A 137 18.10 6.40 -15.55
N LEU A 138 18.17 7.41 -14.67
CA LEU A 138 18.08 7.21 -13.23
C LEU A 138 16.67 6.82 -12.81
N PHE A 139 15.65 7.43 -13.43
CA PHE A 139 14.26 7.18 -13.10
C PHE A 139 13.65 5.97 -13.82
N LEU A 140 14.28 5.46 -14.88
CA LEU A 140 13.76 4.32 -15.65
C LEU A 140 13.58 3.05 -14.80
N PRO A 141 14.58 2.59 -14.02
CA PRO A 141 14.44 1.39 -13.20
C PRO A 141 13.35 1.54 -12.13
N ALA A 142 13.24 2.75 -11.56
CA ALA A 142 12.18 3.08 -10.61
C ALA A 142 10.80 2.99 -11.28
N GLY A 143 10.62 3.63 -12.44
CA GLY A 143 9.36 3.63 -13.17
C GLY A 143 8.92 2.24 -13.62
N ILE A 144 9.85 1.42 -14.10
CA ILE A 144 9.60 0.03 -14.51
C ILE A 144 9.15 -0.80 -13.29
N GLY A 145 9.83 -0.68 -12.16
CA GLY A 145 9.45 -1.40 -10.93
C GLY A 145 8.05 -1.00 -10.45
N CYS A 146 7.74 0.30 -10.45
CA CYS A 146 6.42 0.82 -10.11
C CYS A 146 5.32 0.23 -11.01
N ALA A 147 5.54 0.23 -12.32
CA ALA A 147 4.60 -0.35 -13.29
C ALA A 147 4.44 -1.86 -13.10
N ALA A 148 5.53 -2.59 -12.87
CA ALA A 148 5.52 -4.03 -12.65
C ALA A 148 4.75 -4.42 -11.37
N PHE A 149 4.97 -3.71 -10.25
CA PHE A 149 4.23 -3.93 -9.02
C PHE A 149 2.75 -3.52 -9.14
N GLY A 150 2.45 -2.47 -9.92
CA GLY A 150 1.08 -2.11 -10.27
C GLY A 150 0.37 -3.25 -10.99
N ALA A 151 0.94 -3.73 -12.09
CA ALA A 151 0.40 -4.84 -12.87
C ALA A 151 0.24 -6.11 -12.03
N TRP A 152 1.25 -6.45 -11.21
CA TRP A 152 1.20 -7.64 -10.35
C TRP A 152 0.07 -7.54 -9.32
N GLY A 153 -0.14 -6.37 -8.70
CA GLY A 153 -1.24 -6.13 -7.76
C GLY A 153 -2.62 -6.36 -8.41
N PHE A 154 -2.85 -5.82 -9.60
CA PHE A 154 -4.10 -6.04 -10.34
C PHE A 154 -4.28 -7.49 -10.81
N MET A 155 -3.22 -8.14 -11.26
CA MET A 155 -3.25 -9.56 -11.64
C MET A 155 -3.62 -10.45 -10.45
N LEU A 156 -3.07 -10.20 -9.27
CA LEU A 156 -3.43 -10.93 -8.06
C LEU A 156 -4.86 -10.61 -7.63
N ALA A 157 -5.29 -9.35 -7.71
CA ALA A 157 -6.65 -8.96 -7.37
C ALA A 157 -7.71 -9.66 -8.26
N GLY A 158 -7.41 -9.90 -9.54
CA GLY A 158 -8.28 -10.65 -10.45
C GLY A 158 -8.35 -12.16 -10.14
N LYS A 159 -7.32 -12.70 -9.48
CA LYS A 159 -7.27 -14.12 -9.06
C LYS A 159 -7.96 -14.36 -7.72
N VAL A 160 -8.00 -13.35 -6.84
CA VAL A 160 -8.79 -13.39 -5.62
C VAL A 160 -10.26 -13.37 -6.01
N LYS A 161 -10.90 -14.55 -6.04
CA LYS A 161 -12.33 -14.68 -6.34
C LYS A 161 -13.15 -13.79 -5.40
N GLY A 162 -13.66 -12.69 -5.95
CA GLY A 162 -14.75 -11.97 -5.33
C GLY A 162 -15.98 -12.87 -5.32
N LYS A 163 -16.57 -13.08 -4.14
CA LYS A 163 -18.02 -13.24 -4.09
C LYS A 163 -18.58 -11.92 -4.63
N SER A 164 -18.94 -11.90 -5.91
CA SER A 164 -19.85 -10.89 -6.43
C SER A 164 -21.14 -11.04 -5.63
N GLY A 165 -21.37 -10.13 -4.68
CA GLY A 165 -22.67 -9.96 -4.05
C GLY A 165 -23.64 -9.33 -5.04
#